data_AF-A0A9E2ZSF1-F1
#
_entry.id   AF-A0A9E2ZSF1-F1
#
_cell.length_a   1.000
_cell.length_b   1.000
_cell.length_c   1.000
_cell.angle_alpha   90.00
_cell.angle_beta   90.00
_cell.angle_gamma   90.00
#
_symmetry.space_group_name_H-M   'P 1'
#
loop_
_entity.id
_entity.type
_entity.pdbx_description
1 polymer ?
#
loop_
_entity_poly.entity_id
_entity_poly.type
_entity_poly.pdbx_seq_one_letter_code
_entity_poly.pdbx_strand_id
1 'polypeptide(L)'
;MIMILPRVLEEIIDRSGVAPRIEPLLPAGVRARQLLVRTLLLGMLLVLADHRPAHLTRVHQALADLPEADQRRLGVLADWKTGPHLLTYRQTERTFGLVAGALEKGKPDGTPAEILARICDELLEASIPAQFKNASTALAVDWTDLETFSRPPPRGTRDCADPEAWWGHRSGGGPGQDSELFFGYYASAATMMPGEHGPPVPELTRRMTVCSCDTDPARALVPVLTTMPGAGIPLGDILADSGYAHRDAGAWAIPLRAAGAQLIQDLHPSDRGPRGTHHGAVIANGNLYCPSTPRPLLQLGPLARDATPGQASAHDQQSAELARHKLGKITSDDADGYHRVMCPAVMGKIRCPLRPDSMTLDRNRPEILTPPGHPPACCTQQTITVPPQVNAKTAQKHDYPSKEHRRSYARRTGAERTFSTAKDPASNNITRGWCRLMGLTPLTLWLACLLVIRNQRILIAWDTRQHDDARRAAAGLPPRTRRRRRKTLTDLATAGTPP
;
A
#
# COMPACT_ATOMS: atom_id res chain seq x y z
N MET A 1 -0.40 28.52 -6.20
CA MET A 1 -1.12 27.25 -6.36
C MET A 1 -0.50 26.54 -7.54
N ILE A 2 -0.02 25.30 -7.38
CA ILE A 2 0.61 24.56 -8.49
C ILE A 2 -0.52 24.09 -9.41
N MET A 3 -0.62 24.68 -10.59
CA MET A 3 -1.68 24.37 -11.56
C MET A 3 -1.27 23.16 -12.41
N ILE A 4 -2.07 22.10 -12.38
CA ILE A 4 -1.92 20.97 -13.31
C ILE A 4 -2.56 21.38 -14.63
N LEU A 5 -1.79 21.38 -15.72
CA LEU A 5 -2.28 21.81 -17.02
C LEU A 5 -3.31 20.79 -17.57
N PRO A 6 -4.44 21.24 -18.17
CA PRO A 6 -5.45 20.35 -18.74
C PRO A 6 -4.87 19.34 -19.75
N ARG A 7 -3.88 19.77 -20.54
CA ARG A 7 -3.19 18.91 -21.54
C ARG A 7 -2.51 17.69 -20.92
N VAL A 8 -1.92 17.83 -19.73
CA VAL A 8 -1.31 16.70 -19.01
C VAL A 8 -2.38 15.68 -18.61
N LEU A 9 -3.57 16.14 -18.22
CA LEU A 9 -4.69 15.26 -17.85
C LEU A 9 -5.27 14.54 -19.07
N GLU A 10 -5.37 15.24 -20.20
CA GLU A 10 -5.75 14.65 -21.48
C GLU A 10 -4.79 13.53 -21.91
N GLU A 11 -3.49 13.77 -21.84
CA GLU A 11 -2.47 12.76 -22.18
C GLU A 11 -2.53 11.53 -21.27
N ILE A 12 -2.85 11.70 -19.99
CA ILE A 12 -3.04 10.57 -19.06
C ILE A 12 -4.25 9.73 -19.48
N ILE A 13 -5.37 10.37 -19.80
CA ILE A 13 -6.57 9.67 -20.26
C ILE A 13 -6.29 8.93 -21.58
N ASP A 14 -5.66 9.60 -22.54
CA ASP A 14 -5.35 9.02 -23.85
C ASP A 14 -4.38 7.84 -23.73
N ARG A 15 -3.30 7.99 -22.95
CA ARG A 15 -2.32 6.94 -22.68
C ARG A 15 -2.92 5.74 -21.93
N SER A 16 -3.91 5.96 -21.08
CA SER A 16 -4.56 4.86 -20.36
C SER A 16 -5.44 3.99 -21.26
N GLY A 17 -5.95 4.53 -22.38
CA GLY A 17 -6.84 3.79 -23.28
C GLY A 17 -8.20 3.42 -22.67
N VAL A 18 -8.55 3.98 -21.50
CA VAL A 18 -9.80 3.63 -20.80
C VAL A 18 -11.03 4.21 -21.49
N ALA A 19 -10.95 5.45 -21.99
CA ALA A 19 -12.07 6.08 -22.68
C ALA A 19 -12.56 5.30 -23.92
N PRO A 20 -11.69 4.93 -24.89
CA PRO A 20 -12.13 4.12 -26.03
C PRO A 20 -12.56 2.70 -25.65
N ARG A 21 -12.25 2.21 -24.45
CA ARG A 21 -12.77 0.92 -23.96
C ARG A 21 -14.15 1.03 -23.32
N ILE A 22 -14.43 2.12 -22.63
CA ILE A 22 -15.72 2.35 -21.97
C ILE A 22 -16.77 2.77 -22.99
N GLU A 23 -16.42 3.62 -23.96
CA GLU A 23 -17.37 4.19 -24.93
C GLU A 23 -18.25 3.13 -25.64
N PRO A 24 -17.70 1.99 -26.13
CA PRO A 24 -18.49 0.94 -26.78
C PRO A 24 -19.40 0.14 -25.83
N LEU A 25 -19.18 0.21 -24.51
CA LEU A 25 -20.03 -0.42 -23.50
C LEU A 25 -21.32 0.38 -23.26
N LEU A 26 -21.35 1.64 -23.71
CA LEU A 26 -22.50 2.51 -23.49
C LEU A 26 -23.59 2.25 -24.54
N PRO A 27 -24.89 2.29 -24.17
CA PRO A 27 -25.98 2.06 -25.11
C PRO A 27 -25.93 3.01 -26.32
N ALA A 28 -26.12 2.45 -27.52
CA ALA A 28 -26.29 3.22 -28.74
C ALA A 28 -27.68 3.87 -28.75
N GLY A 29 -27.72 5.21 -28.70
CA GLY A 29 -28.95 5.98 -28.85
C GLY A 29 -29.19 6.45 -30.29
N VAL A 30 -30.44 6.76 -30.62
CA VAL A 30 -30.83 7.32 -31.93
C VAL A 30 -30.10 8.63 -32.25
N ARG A 31 -29.72 9.40 -31.22
CA ARG A 31 -28.87 10.58 -31.33
C ARG A 31 -27.53 10.31 -30.67
N ALA A 32 -26.46 10.71 -31.36
CA ALA A 32 -25.12 10.71 -30.78
C ALA A 32 -25.11 11.53 -29.48
N ARG A 33 -24.48 10.97 -28.46
CA ARG A 33 -24.29 11.65 -27.17
C ARG A 33 -23.22 12.73 -27.35
N GLN A 34 -23.53 13.95 -26.92
CA GLN A 34 -22.60 15.08 -27.02
C GLN A 34 -21.35 14.88 -26.14
N LEU A 35 -21.52 14.46 -24.89
CA LEU A 35 -20.41 14.24 -23.97
C LEU A 35 -19.82 12.83 -24.14
N LEU A 36 -18.57 12.77 -24.60
CA LEU A 36 -17.80 11.54 -24.70
C LEU A 36 -17.21 11.16 -23.33
N VAL A 37 -16.91 9.87 -23.12
CA VAL A 37 -16.29 9.37 -21.89
C VAL A 37 -14.95 10.05 -21.63
N ARG A 38 -14.16 10.26 -22.68
CA ARG A 38 -12.89 10.99 -22.60
C ARG A 38 -13.06 12.37 -21.95
N THR A 39 -14.03 13.15 -22.43
CA THR A 39 -14.30 14.51 -21.93
C THR A 39 -14.90 14.47 -20.52
N LEU A 40 -15.74 13.48 -20.20
CA LEU A 40 -16.24 13.27 -18.84
C LEU A 40 -15.10 13.02 -17.85
N LEU A 41 -14.18 12.11 -18.16
CA LEU A 41 -13.01 11.81 -17.31
C LEU A 41 -12.11 13.04 -17.14
N LEU A 42 -11.92 13.82 -18.20
CA LEU A 42 -11.18 15.08 -18.12
C LEU A 42 -11.85 16.05 -17.13
N GLY A 43 -13.16 16.22 -17.23
CA GLY A 43 -13.92 17.06 -16.29
C GLY A 43 -13.81 16.58 -14.84
N MET A 44 -13.83 15.26 -14.60
CA MET A 44 -13.60 14.68 -13.27
C MET A 44 -12.19 15.01 -12.74
N LEU A 45 -11.15 14.85 -13.55
CA LEU A 45 -9.77 15.19 -13.15
C LEU A 45 -9.60 16.69 -12.91
N LEU A 46 -10.19 17.56 -13.73
CA LEU A 46 -10.13 19.02 -13.58
C LEU A 46 -10.74 19.50 -12.26
N VAL A 47 -11.90 18.95 -11.87
CA VAL A 47 -12.56 19.24 -10.59
C VAL A 47 -11.62 18.95 -9.41
N LEU A 48 -10.97 17.79 -9.43
CA LEU A 48 -10.08 17.36 -8.36
C LEU A 48 -8.76 18.14 -8.37
N ALA A 49 -8.28 18.53 -9.57
CA ALA A 49 -7.11 19.39 -9.73
C ALA A 49 -7.31 20.76 -9.06
N ASP A 50 -8.53 21.31 -9.12
CA ASP A 50 -8.93 22.57 -8.47
C ASP A 50 -9.40 22.39 -7.00
N HIS A 51 -9.10 21.24 -6.38
CA HIS A 51 -9.44 20.96 -4.98
C HIS A 51 -10.95 21.00 -4.66
N ARG A 52 -11.80 20.83 -5.69
CA ARG A 52 -13.26 20.84 -5.52
C ARG A 52 -13.76 19.45 -5.12
N PRO A 53 -14.88 19.38 -4.36
CA PRO A 53 -15.57 18.11 -4.11
C PRO A 53 -15.95 17.39 -5.40
N ALA A 54 -15.97 16.06 -5.35
CA ALA A 54 -16.32 15.14 -6.43
C ALA A 54 -17.82 15.16 -6.78
N HIS A 55 -18.31 16.30 -7.28
CA HIS A 55 -19.72 16.52 -7.62
C HIS A 55 -19.89 16.72 -9.14
N LEU A 56 -20.89 16.08 -9.74
CA LEU A 56 -21.14 16.18 -11.19
C LEU A 56 -21.51 17.61 -11.64
N THR A 57 -22.10 18.41 -10.76
CA THR A 57 -22.35 19.84 -11.02
C THR A 57 -21.03 20.61 -11.21
N ARG A 58 -19.99 20.26 -10.44
CA ARG A 58 -18.65 20.84 -10.58
C ARG A 58 -17.95 20.34 -11.84
N VAL A 59 -18.18 19.09 -12.25
CA VAL A 59 -17.67 18.54 -13.53
C VAL A 59 -18.22 19.35 -14.69
N HIS A 60 -19.53 19.56 -14.72
CA HIS A 60 -20.19 20.39 -15.73
C HIS A 60 -19.63 21.82 -15.75
N GLN A 61 -19.52 22.48 -14.59
CA GLN A 61 -18.94 23.82 -14.48
C GLN A 61 -17.49 23.86 -14.97
N ALA A 62 -16.63 22.93 -14.52
CA ALA A 62 -15.23 22.89 -14.92
C ALA A 62 -15.04 22.74 -16.44
N LEU A 63 -15.93 21.98 -17.10
CA LEU A 63 -15.93 21.85 -18.56
C LEU A 63 -16.48 23.11 -19.26
N ALA A 64 -17.54 23.71 -18.73
CA ALA A 64 -18.17 24.92 -19.26
C ALA A 64 -17.33 26.20 -19.06
N ASP A 65 -16.39 26.18 -18.10
CA ASP A 65 -15.46 27.28 -17.81
C ASP A 65 -14.17 27.21 -18.66
N LEU A 66 -13.98 26.17 -19.47
CA LEU A 66 -12.82 26.06 -20.38
C LEU A 66 -12.86 27.17 -21.46
N PRO A 67 -11.71 27.57 -22.02
CA PRO A 67 -11.70 28.45 -23.19
C PRO A 67 -12.55 27.89 -24.34
N GLU A 68 -13.26 28.75 -25.09
CA GLU A 68 -14.20 28.30 -26.13
C GLU A 68 -13.56 27.36 -27.16
N ALA A 69 -12.30 27.61 -27.54
CA ALA A 69 -11.55 26.74 -28.45
C ALA A 69 -11.42 25.30 -27.90
N ASP A 70 -11.18 25.15 -26.59
CA ASP A 70 -11.16 23.85 -25.93
C ASP A 70 -12.55 23.27 -25.77
N GLN A 71 -13.57 24.08 -25.49
CA GLN A 71 -14.96 23.62 -25.41
C GLN A 71 -15.42 22.98 -26.74
N ARG A 72 -15.12 23.63 -27.88
CA ARG A 72 -15.44 23.09 -29.22
C ARG A 72 -14.67 21.81 -29.50
N ARG A 73 -13.36 21.81 -29.24
CA ARG A 73 -12.49 20.64 -29.44
C ARG A 73 -12.91 19.43 -28.62
N LEU A 74 -13.41 19.65 -27.41
CA LEU A 74 -13.81 18.59 -26.47
C LEU A 74 -15.31 18.21 -26.57
N GLY A 75 -16.06 18.85 -27.47
CA GLY A 75 -17.51 18.62 -27.64
C GLY A 75 -18.38 19.21 -26.53
N VAL A 76 -17.81 20.05 -25.66
CA VAL A 76 -18.57 20.77 -24.61
C VAL A 76 -19.47 21.84 -25.24
N LEU A 77 -18.99 22.52 -26.28
CA LEU A 77 -19.79 23.39 -27.14
C LEU A 77 -19.92 22.71 -28.51
N ALA A 78 -21.15 22.35 -28.91
CA ALA A 78 -21.41 21.62 -30.14
C ALA A 78 -22.44 22.35 -31.01
N ASP A 79 -22.32 22.26 -32.33
CA ASP A 79 -23.27 22.88 -33.24
C ASP A 79 -24.52 22.00 -33.39
N TRP A 80 -25.68 22.55 -33.04
CA TRP A 80 -26.98 21.90 -33.20
C TRP A 80 -27.80 22.62 -34.27
N LYS A 81 -28.91 22.01 -34.71
CA LYS A 81 -29.82 22.62 -35.70
C LYS A 81 -30.34 24.00 -35.28
N THR A 82 -30.42 24.26 -33.98
CA THR A 82 -30.90 25.52 -33.39
C THR A 82 -29.76 26.49 -33.03
N GLY A 83 -28.53 26.21 -33.46
CA GLY A 83 -27.33 26.99 -33.14
C GLY A 83 -26.39 26.29 -32.15
N PRO A 84 -25.37 27.01 -31.64
CA PRO A 84 -24.42 26.46 -30.67
C PRO A 84 -25.13 25.99 -29.39
N HIS A 85 -24.85 24.76 -28.99
CA HIS A 85 -25.42 24.13 -27.80
C HIS A 85 -24.31 23.80 -26.79
N LEU A 86 -24.32 24.54 -25.69
CA LEU A 86 -23.44 24.28 -24.55
C LEU A 86 -23.92 23.05 -23.78
N LEU A 87 -22.98 22.20 -23.38
CA LEU A 87 -23.22 21.02 -22.55
C LEU A 87 -24.06 21.39 -21.32
N THR A 88 -25.07 20.57 -21.02
CA THR A 88 -25.93 20.73 -19.85
C THR A 88 -25.52 19.81 -18.71
N TYR A 89 -25.89 20.17 -17.48
CA TYR A 89 -25.74 19.27 -16.33
C TYR A 89 -26.42 17.92 -16.56
N ARG A 90 -27.64 17.89 -17.13
CA ARG A 90 -28.36 16.64 -17.41
C ARG A 90 -27.61 15.72 -18.38
N GLN A 91 -26.93 16.27 -19.39
CA GLN A 91 -26.08 15.47 -20.28
C GLN A 91 -24.86 14.92 -19.53
N THR A 92 -24.28 15.70 -18.62
CA THR A 92 -23.16 15.25 -17.77
C THR A 92 -23.59 14.11 -16.85
N GLU A 93 -24.68 14.30 -16.11
CA GLU A 93 -25.29 13.30 -15.22
C GLU A 93 -25.66 12.02 -15.97
N ARG A 94 -26.34 12.14 -17.11
CA ARG A 94 -26.70 10.99 -17.94
C ARG A 94 -25.47 10.21 -18.40
N THR A 95 -24.43 10.91 -18.87
CA THR A 95 -23.21 10.25 -19.37
C THR A 95 -22.50 9.52 -18.24
N PHE A 96 -22.36 10.16 -17.08
CA PHE A 96 -21.78 9.52 -15.90
C PHE A 96 -22.60 8.30 -15.46
N GLY A 97 -23.92 8.40 -15.39
CA GLY A 97 -24.79 7.28 -15.03
C GLY A 97 -24.65 6.09 -15.99
N LEU A 98 -24.52 6.34 -17.29
CA LEU A 98 -24.25 5.29 -18.27
C LEU A 98 -22.88 4.64 -18.06
N VAL A 99 -21.84 5.43 -17.78
CA VAL A 99 -20.50 4.91 -17.47
C VAL A 99 -20.53 4.07 -16.19
N ALA A 100 -21.12 4.59 -15.11
CA ALA A 100 -21.23 3.87 -13.85
C ALA A 100 -21.97 2.54 -14.03
N GLY A 101 -23.12 2.54 -14.70
CA GLY A 101 -23.89 1.32 -14.94
C GLY A 101 -23.15 0.31 -15.84
N ALA A 102 -22.37 0.77 -16.82
CA ALA A 102 -21.56 -0.11 -17.67
C ALA A 102 -20.36 -0.74 -16.94
N LEU A 103 -19.93 -0.13 -15.84
CA LEU A 103 -18.81 -0.61 -15.01
C LEU A 103 -19.27 -1.32 -13.74
N GLU A 104 -20.57 -1.35 -13.48
CA GLU A 104 -21.15 -1.99 -12.32
C GLU A 104 -21.21 -3.51 -12.50
N LYS A 105 -21.15 -4.22 -11.37
CA LYS A 105 -21.29 -5.68 -11.34
C LYS A 105 -22.77 -6.03 -11.33
N GLY A 106 -23.21 -6.89 -12.24
CA GLY A 106 -24.63 -7.29 -12.31
C GLY A 106 -25.18 -7.91 -11.01
N LYS A 107 -24.32 -8.56 -10.21
CA LYS A 107 -24.62 -8.98 -8.84
C LYS A 107 -23.55 -8.42 -7.90
N PRO A 108 -23.88 -7.41 -7.08
CA PRO A 108 -22.99 -6.87 -6.07
C PRO A 108 -22.52 -7.94 -5.08
N ASP A 109 -21.22 -7.96 -4.78
CA ASP A 109 -20.60 -8.80 -3.77
C ASP A 109 -19.64 -8.03 -2.86
N GLY A 110 -19.76 -6.70 -2.84
CA GLY A 110 -18.91 -5.82 -2.05
C GLY A 110 -17.51 -5.59 -2.63
N THR A 111 -17.26 -6.01 -3.89
CA THR A 111 -16.00 -5.76 -4.60
C THR A 111 -16.24 -5.15 -5.99
N PRO A 112 -15.25 -4.44 -6.57
CA PRO A 112 -15.36 -3.88 -7.92
C PRO A 112 -15.60 -4.97 -8.97
N ALA A 113 -16.35 -4.66 -10.04
CA ALA A 113 -16.33 -5.48 -11.24
C ALA A 113 -14.91 -5.52 -11.84
N GLU A 114 -14.55 -6.62 -12.52
CA GLU A 114 -13.23 -6.77 -13.13
C GLU A 114 -12.91 -5.63 -14.12
N ILE A 115 -13.90 -5.19 -14.89
CA ILE A 115 -13.74 -4.08 -15.83
C ILE A 115 -13.45 -2.76 -15.12
N LEU A 116 -14.11 -2.49 -13.98
CA LEU A 116 -13.87 -1.30 -13.18
C LEU A 116 -12.46 -1.31 -12.57
N ALA A 117 -12.05 -2.45 -11.99
CA ALA A 117 -10.71 -2.64 -11.44
C ALA A 117 -9.65 -2.38 -12.52
N ARG A 118 -9.82 -2.98 -13.71
CA ARG A 118 -8.91 -2.78 -14.85
C ARG A 118 -8.82 -1.33 -15.29
N ILE A 119 -9.95 -0.61 -15.37
CA ILE A 119 -9.97 0.82 -15.73
C ILE A 119 -9.22 1.65 -14.71
N CYS A 120 -9.43 1.39 -13.41
CA CYS A 120 -8.72 2.11 -12.36
C CYS A 120 -7.21 1.85 -12.41
N ASP A 121 -6.81 0.59 -12.63
CA ASP A 121 -5.40 0.20 -12.76
C ASP A 121 -4.71 0.88 -13.95
N GLU A 122 -5.35 0.88 -15.11
CA GLU A 122 -4.81 1.51 -16.32
C GLU A 122 -4.74 3.03 -16.20
N LEU A 123 -5.75 3.65 -15.59
CA LEU A 123 -5.77 5.09 -15.37
C LEU A 123 -4.67 5.52 -14.37
N LEU A 124 -4.47 4.76 -13.29
CA LEU A 124 -3.37 4.99 -12.34
C LEU A 124 -2.00 4.75 -12.98
N GLU A 125 -1.81 3.64 -13.69
CA GLU A 125 -0.54 3.33 -14.34
C GLU A 125 -0.20 4.35 -15.44
N ALA A 126 -1.20 4.89 -16.12
CA ALA A 126 -0.99 5.98 -17.08
C ALA A 126 -0.59 7.29 -16.42
N SER A 127 -0.89 7.52 -15.14
CA SER A 127 -0.44 8.72 -14.41
C SER A 127 1.04 8.69 -14.00
N ILE A 128 1.71 7.54 -14.16
CA ILE A 128 3.12 7.33 -13.81
C ILE A 128 4.01 7.57 -15.05
N PRO A 129 4.96 8.52 -15.00
CA PRO A 129 5.94 8.74 -16.07
C PRO A 129 6.80 7.50 -16.35
N ALA A 130 7.17 7.29 -17.62
CA ALA A 130 7.90 6.11 -18.07
C ALA A 130 9.17 5.83 -17.25
N GLN A 131 9.94 6.88 -16.91
CA GLN A 131 11.17 6.79 -16.11
C GLN A 131 10.97 6.19 -14.71
N PHE A 132 9.76 6.23 -14.15
CA PHE A 132 9.46 5.71 -12.82
C PHE A 132 8.79 4.33 -12.84
N LYS A 133 8.27 3.86 -13.98
CA LYS A 133 7.53 2.57 -14.05
C LYS A 133 8.35 1.36 -13.63
N ASN A 134 9.65 1.40 -13.89
CA ASN A 134 10.61 0.34 -13.56
C ASN A 134 11.62 0.79 -12.50
N ALA A 135 11.45 1.96 -11.89
CA ALA A 135 12.40 2.49 -10.91
C ALA A 135 12.37 1.72 -9.57
N SER A 136 11.25 1.05 -9.27
CA SER A 136 11.14 0.18 -8.11
C SER A 136 10.02 -0.85 -8.29
N THR A 137 10.22 -2.01 -7.69
CA THR A 137 9.23 -3.09 -7.53
C THR A 137 8.63 -3.13 -6.12
N ALA A 138 9.11 -2.26 -5.21
CA ALA A 138 8.64 -2.19 -3.83
C ALA A 138 7.36 -1.34 -3.71
N LEU A 139 6.39 -1.85 -2.96
CA LEU A 139 5.12 -1.20 -2.69
C LEU A 139 4.84 -1.17 -1.18
N ALA A 140 4.36 -0.04 -0.69
CA ALA A 140 3.73 0.05 0.62
C ALA A 140 2.21 0.07 0.48
N VAL A 141 1.55 -0.80 1.24
CA VAL A 141 0.10 -0.97 1.21
C VAL A 141 -0.51 -0.54 2.54
N ASP A 142 -1.68 0.07 2.44
CA ASP A 142 -2.53 0.38 3.58
C ASP A 142 -3.98 0.48 3.11
N TRP A 143 -4.92 0.46 4.05
CA TRP A 143 -6.31 0.79 3.77
C TRP A 143 -6.82 1.90 4.69
N THR A 144 -7.91 2.51 4.30
CA THR A 144 -8.53 3.58 5.07
C THR A 144 -10.05 3.57 4.91
N ASP A 145 -10.75 4.22 5.83
CA ASP A 145 -12.18 4.44 5.74
C ASP A 145 -12.54 5.41 4.60
N LEU A 146 -13.58 5.03 3.84
CA LEU A 146 -14.25 5.85 2.84
C LEU A 146 -15.74 5.88 3.16
N GLU A 147 -16.20 6.92 3.84
CA GLU A 147 -17.59 7.06 4.26
C GLU A 147 -18.53 7.30 3.07
N THR A 148 -19.64 6.58 3.04
CA THR A 148 -20.71 6.85 2.05
C THR A 148 -21.47 8.14 2.41
N PHE A 149 -22.02 8.79 1.39
CA PHE A 149 -22.96 9.89 1.60
C PHE A 149 -24.31 9.42 2.16
N SER A 150 -24.65 8.14 2.01
CA SER A 150 -25.89 7.59 2.55
C SER A 150 -25.95 7.75 4.08
N ARG A 151 -27.17 7.82 4.60
CA ARG A 151 -27.40 7.57 6.02
C ARG A 151 -27.29 6.05 6.25
N PRO A 152 -26.76 5.60 7.40
CA PRO A 152 -26.82 4.19 7.75
C PRO A 152 -28.28 3.74 7.85
N PRO A 153 -28.57 2.45 7.60
CA PRO A 153 -29.92 1.92 7.74
C PRO A 153 -30.38 2.01 9.21
N PRO A 154 -31.70 2.15 9.45
CA PRO A 154 -32.28 1.95 10.78
C PRO A 154 -31.83 0.63 11.42
N ARG A 155 -31.79 0.59 12.76
CA ARG A 155 -31.36 -0.60 13.48
C ARG A 155 -32.21 -1.82 13.08
N GLY A 156 -31.54 -2.91 12.68
CA GLY A 156 -32.19 -4.17 12.29
C GLY A 156 -32.66 -4.23 10.84
N THR A 157 -32.43 -3.19 10.04
CA THR A 157 -32.75 -3.19 8.59
C THR A 157 -31.49 -3.06 7.74
N ARG A 158 -31.63 -3.29 6.44
CA ARG A 158 -30.62 -2.96 5.42
C ARG A 158 -31.08 -1.83 4.48
N ASP A 159 -32.22 -1.23 4.78
CA ASP A 159 -32.85 -0.23 3.92
C ASP A 159 -32.11 1.11 4.05
N CYS A 160 -31.33 1.43 3.03
CA CYS A 160 -30.61 2.68 2.88
C CYS A 160 -30.34 2.96 1.40
N ALA A 161 -29.92 4.19 1.09
CA ALA A 161 -29.68 4.62 -0.28
C ALA A 161 -28.38 4.05 -0.89
N ASP A 162 -27.52 3.43 -0.07
CA ASP A 162 -26.28 2.77 -0.48
C ASP A 162 -26.24 1.32 0.03
N PRO A 163 -26.85 0.37 -0.70
CA PRO A 163 -27.06 -0.99 -0.21
C PRO A 163 -25.78 -1.84 -0.10
N GLU A 164 -24.68 -1.42 -0.73
CA GLU A 164 -23.37 -2.09 -0.64
C GLU A 164 -22.50 -1.55 0.50
N ALA A 165 -22.83 -0.38 1.07
CA ALA A 165 -22.12 0.18 2.20
C ALA A 165 -22.37 -0.64 3.47
N TRP A 166 -21.35 -0.71 4.35
CA TRP A 166 -21.43 -1.47 5.58
C TRP A 166 -20.74 -0.75 6.74
N TRP A 167 -21.01 -1.21 7.97
CA TRP A 167 -20.32 -0.72 9.15
C TRP A 167 -18.87 -1.21 9.16
N GLY A 168 -17.92 -0.27 9.14
CA GLY A 168 -16.50 -0.52 9.26
C GLY A 168 -15.92 0.07 10.54
N HIS A 169 -14.70 -0.33 10.85
CA HIS A 169 -13.92 0.19 11.98
C HIS A 169 -12.75 1.01 11.47
N ARG A 170 -12.52 2.17 12.09
CA ARG A 170 -11.30 2.96 11.90
C ARG A 170 -10.60 3.16 13.25
N SER A 171 -9.27 3.29 13.22
CA SER A 171 -8.51 3.61 14.43
C SER A 171 -8.89 5.01 14.92
N GLY A 172 -9.12 5.16 16.23
CA GLY A 172 -9.31 6.47 16.84
C GLY A 172 -8.09 7.37 16.61
N GLY A 173 -8.32 8.69 16.49
CA GLY A 173 -7.33 9.66 16.05
C GLY A 173 -6.17 9.94 17.01
N GLY A 174 -6.03 9.18 18.10
CA GLY A 174 -5.00 9.40 19.12
C GLY A 174 -4.61 8.14 19.92
N PRO A 175 -3.49 8.20 20.67
CA PRO A 175 -3.06 7.10 21.53
C PRO A 175 -4.13 6.77 22.58
N GLY A 176 -4.57 5.51 22.63
CA GLY A 176 -5.58 5.05 23.58
C GLY A 176 -7.03 5.35 23.19
N GLN A 177 -7.31 5.85 21.99
CA GLN A 177 -8.68 5.97 21.50
C GLN A 177 -9.17 4.66 20.89
N ASP A 178 -10.38 4.27 21.30
CA ASP A 178 -11.07 3.08 20.81
C ASP A 178 -11.36 3.19 19.30
N SER A 179 -11.57 2.04 18.67
CA SER A 179 -12.01 1.99 17.27
C SER A 179 -13.34 2.72 17.10
N GLU A 180 -13.40 3.65 16.15
CA GLU A 180 -14.64 4.34 15.78
C GLU A 180 -15.36 3.58 14.67
N LEU A 181 -16.68 3.49 14.76
CA LEU A 181 -17.52 2.94 13.70
C LEU A 181 -17.82 4.00 12.64
N PHE A 182 -17.75 3.62 11.38
CA PHE A 182 -18.19 4.43 10.25
C PHE A 182 -19.04 3.59 9.29
N PHE A 183 -19.88 4.23 8.49
CA PHE A 183 -20.70 3.53 7.49
C PHE A 183 -20.17 3.85 6.09
N GLY A 184 -19.77 2.83 5.33
CA GLY A 184 -19.17 2.99 4.02
C GLY A 184 -18.33 1.80 3.57
N TYR A 185 -17.12 2.11 3.12
CA TYR A 185 -16.22 1.21 2.41
C TYR A 185 -14.79 1.29 2.96
N TYR A 186 -13.99 0.26 2.70
CA TYR A 186 -12.54 0.32 2.84
C TYR A 186 -11.90 0.65 1.49
N ALA A 187 -11.08 1.70 1.46
CA ALA A 187 -10.24 2.06 0.32
C ALA A 187 -8.80 1.62 0.57
N SER A 188 -8.28 0.74 -0.27
CA SER A 188 -6.90 0.25 -0.22
C SER A 188 -6.05 0.87 -1.33
N ALA A 189 -4.78 1.14 -1.06
CA ALA A 189 -3.85 1.69 -2.04
C ALA A 189 -2.45 1.07 -1.90
N ALA A 190 -1.80 0.80 -3.04
CA ALA A 190 -0.40 0.39 -3.12
C ALA A 190 0.45 1.54 -3.66
N THR A 191 1.38 2.02 -2.85
CA THR A 191 2.23 3.18 -3.11
C THR A 191 3.64 2.74 -3.43
N MET A 192 4.22 3.27 -4.51
CA MET A 192 5.61 3.04 -4.90
C MET A 192 6.56 3.48 -3.78
N MET A 193 7.46 2.57 -3.39
CA MET A 193 8.52 2.83 -2.42
C MET A 193 9.88 2.58 -3.06
N PRO A 194 10.96 3.21 -2.60
CA PRO A 194 12.29 2.87 -3.07
C PRO A 194 12.62 1.42 -2.68
N GLY A 195 13.33 0.71 -3.55
CA GLY A 195 13.92 -0.58 -3.21
C GLY A 195 14.87 -0.47 -2.03
N GLU A 196 15.21 -1.58 -1.39
CA GLU A 196 16.22 -1.56 -0.32
C GLU A 196 17.55 -1.06 -0.88
N HIS A 197 18.12 -0.04 -0.23
CA HIS A 197 19.33 0.64 -0.68
C HIS A 197 19.23 1.25 -2.09
N GLY A 198 18.03 1.31 -2.67
CA GLY A 198 17.76 1.91 -3.97
C GLY A 198 17.71 3.43 -3.89
N PRO A 199 17.78 4.11 -5.05
CA PRO A 199 17.61 5.54 -5.12
C PRO A 199 16.19 5.93 -4.65
N PRO A 200 16.01 7.15 -4.12
CA PRO A 200 14.70 7.69 -3.85
C PRO A 200 13.80 7.66 -5.09
N VAL A 201 12.51 7.37 -4.89
CA VAL A 201 11.47 7.43 -5.94
C VAL A 201 10.30 8.28 -5.46
N PRO A 202 9.52 8.91 -6.37
CA PRO A 202 8.29 9.57 -5.98
C PRO A 202 7.27 8.56 -5.48
N GLU A 203 6.54 8.91 -4.41
CA GLU A 203 5.55 8.05 -3.74
C GLU A 203 4.21 8.04 -4.46
N LEU A 204 4.25 7.51 -5.69
CA LEU A 204 3.10 7.42 -6.58
C LEU A 204 2.23 6.23 -6.20
N THR A 205 0.92 6.45 -6.10
CA THR A 205 -0.05 5.38 -5.95
C THR A 205 -0.17 4.64 -7.28
N ARG A 206 0.13 3.35 -7.28
CA ARG A 206 0.21 2.52 -8.49
C ARG A 206 -1.01 1.61 -8.67
N ARG A 207 -1.58 1.14 -7.56
CA ARG A 207 -2.78 0.29 -7.54
C ARG A 207 -3.71 0.70 -6.41
N MET A 208 -4.99 0.42 -6.56
CA MET A 208 -6.00 0.69 -5.55
C MET A 208 -7.18 -0.26 -5.68
N THR A 209 -7.98 -0.36 -4.61
CA THR A 209 -9.32 -0.97 -4.67
C THR A 209 -10.21 -0.38 -3.59
N VAL A 210 -11.52 -0.51 -3.78
CA VAL A 210 -12.54 -0.19 -2.76
C VAL A 210 -13.37 -1.44 -2.55
N CYS A 211 -13.59 -1.83 -1.31
CA CYS A 211 -14.52 -2.91 -0.97
C CYS A 211 -15.51 -2.46 0.10
N SER A 212 -16.66 -3.11 0.15
CA SER A 212 -17.61 -2.97 1.27
C SER A 212 -16.90 -3.28 2.58
N CYS A 213 -17.31 -2.63 3.67
CA CYS A 213 -16.78 -2.94 4.99
C CYS A 213 -17.17 -4.34 5.51
N ASP A 214 -18.10 -5.04 4.85
CA ASP A 214 -18.40 -6.47 5.09
C ASP A 214 -17.38 -7.41 4.43
N THR A 215 -16.50 -6.87 3.57
CA THR A 215 -15.44 -7.60 2.88
C THR A 215 -14.08 -7.32 3.52
N ASP A 216 -13.26 -8.36 3.67
CA ASP A 216 -11.90 -8.21 4.18
C ASP A 216 -11.02 -7.42 3.20
N PRO A 217 -10.50 -6.22 3.57
CA PRO A 217 -9.71 -5.39 2.66
C PRO A 217 -8.42 -6.05 2.19
N ALA A 218 -7.84 -6.97 2.99
CA ALA A 218 -6.68 -7.73 2.56
C ALA A 218 -7.02 -8.67 1.38
N ARG A 219 -8.15 -9.38 1.48
CA ARG A 219 -8.65 -10.26 0.41
C ARG A 219 -9.05 -9.49 -0.84
N ALA A 220 -9.60 -8.29 -0.68
CA ALA A 220 -9.94 -7.42 -1.80
C ALA A 220 -8.69 -6.88 -2.53
N LEU A 221 -7.60 -6.61 -1.81
CA LEU A 221 -6.37 -6.06 -2.38
C LEU A 221 -5.49 -7.13 -3.05
N VAL A 222 -5.49 -8.38 -2.57
CA VAL A 222 -4.63 -9.45 -3.12
C VAL A 222 -4.77 -9.62 -4.63
N PRO A 223 -5.98 -9.77 -5.22
CA PRO A 223 -6.14 -9.91 -6.67
C PRO A 223 -5.59 -8.73 -7.47
N VAL A 224 -5.65 -7.52 -6.90
CA VAL A 224 -5.10 -6.32 -7.55
C VAL A 224 -3.58 -6.35 -7.61
N LEU A 225 -2.92 -6.87 -6.57
CA LEU A 225 -1.47 -7.01 -6.54
C LEU A 225 -1.01 -8.19 -7.41
N THR A 226 -1.68 -9.34 -7.32
CA THR A 226 -1.25 -10.57 -8.00
C THR A 226 -1.49 -10.57 -9.51
N THR A 227 -2.30 -9.65 -10.05
CA THR A 227 -2.40 -9.42 -11.50
C THR A 227 -1.26 -8.57 -12.07
N MET A 228 -0.52 -7.84 -11.23
CA MET A 228 0.56 -6.94 -11.68
C MET A 228 1.64 -7.67 -12.50
N PRO A 229 2.16 -8.84 -12.09
CA PRO A 229 3.16 -9.56 -12.89
C PRO A 229 2.65 -9.93 -14.28
N GLY A 230 1.37 -10.32 -14.42
CA GLY A 230 0.74 -10.62 -15.71
C GLY A 230 0.62 -9.39 -16.62
N ALA A 231 0.60 -8.18 -16.03
CA ALA A 231 0.66 -6.90 -16.74
C ALA A 231 2.10 -6.42 -17.00
N GLY A 232 3.12 -7.27 -16.79
CA GLY A 232 4.53 -6.93 -16.97
C GLY A 232 5.12 -6.07 -15.84
N ILE A 233 4.45 -6.00 -14.69
CA ILE A 233 4.89 -5.20 -13.54
C ILE A 233 5.27 -6.16 -12.39
N PRO A 234 6.57 -6.46 -12.20
CA PRO A 234 7.00 -7.42 -11.19
C PRO A 234 6.72 -6.91 -9.77
N LEU A 235 6.31 -7.82 -8.89
CA LEU A 235 6.23 -7.57 -7.45
C LEU A 235 7.60 -7.83 -6.80
N GLY A 236 8.04 -6.89 -5.96
CA GLY A 236 9.21 -7.05 -5.10
C GLY A 236 8.80 -7.03 -3.64
N ASP A 237 9.26 -6.02 -2.89
CA ASP A 237 8.91 -5.87 -1.47
C ASP A 237 7.46 -5.38 -1.31
N ILE A 238 6.66 -6.06 -0.47
CA ILE A 238 5.37 -5.58 -0.02
C ILE A 238 5.46 -5.19 1.47
N LEU A 239 5.36 -3.89 1.73
CA LEU A 239 5.41 -3.28 3.05
C LEU A 239 3.99 -3.09 3.58
N ALA A 240 3.63 -3.80 4.65
CA ALA A 240 2.27 -3.83 5.19
C ALA A 240 2.27 -3.75 6.72
N ASP A 241 1.19 -3.27 7.32
CA ASP A 241 1.08 -3.24 8.79
C ASP A 241 0.68 -4.59 9.39
N SER A 242 0.51 -4.62 10.70
CA SER A 242 0.07 -5.82 11.42
C SER A 242 -1.36 -6.23 11.12
N GLY A 243 -2.21 -5.33 10.60
CA GLY A 243 -3.58 -5.64 10.21
C GLY A 243 -3.62 -6.67 9.07
N TYR A 244 -2.74 -6.51 8.08
CA TYR A 244 -2.55 -7.49 7.01
C TYR A 244 -1.91 -8.78 7.51
N ALA A 245 -0.83 -8.67 8.29
CA ALA A 245 -0.11 -9.84 8.82
C ALA A 245 -0.99 -10.72 9.74
N HIS A 246 -2.02 -10.13 10.35
CA HIS A 246 -2.96 -10.86 11.21
C HIS A 246 -3.86 -11.83 10.42
N ARG A 247 -4.10 -11.57 9.13
CA ARG A 247 -4.97 -12.39 8.29
C ARG A 247 -4.41 -13.79 8.06
N ASP A 248 -5.29 -14.72 7.73
CA ASP A 248 -4.89 -16.07 7.35
C ASP A 248 -3.89 -16.05 6.21
N ALA A 249 -2.95 -16.99 6.21
CA ALA A 249 -1.89 -17.03 5.21
C ALA A 249 -2.44 -17.09 3.77
N GLY A 250 -3.55 -17.82 3.56
CA GLY A 250 -4.22 -17.90 2.24
C GLY A 250 -4.95 -16.61 1.82
N ALA A 251 -5.28 -15.73 2.76
CA ALA A 251 -5.94 -14.45 2.49
C ALA A 251 -4.97 -13.34 2.09
N TRP A 252 -3.68 -13.50 2.40
CA TRP A 252 -2.66 -12.46 2.25
C TRP A 252 -1.31 -13.01 1.79
N ALA A 253 -0.64 -13.76 2.65
CA ALA A 253 0.78 -14.03 2.49
C ALA A 253 1.12 -15.02 1.37
N ILE A 254 0.39 -16.13 1.25
CA ILE A 254 0.60 -17.18 0.25
C ILE A 254 0.42 -16.63 -1.18
N PRO A 255 -0.72 -16.01 -1.56
CA PRO A 255 -0.92 -15.56 -2.93
C PRO A 255 0.10 -14.49 -3.35
N LEU A 256 0.52 -13.62 -2.44
CA LEU A 256 1.55 -12.63 -2.74
C LEU A 256 2.92 -13.27 -3.00
N ARG A 257 3.34 -14.23 -2.17
CA ARG A 257 4.60 -14.95 -2.40
C ARG A 257 4.58 -15.76 -3.70
N ALA A 258 3.45 -16.40 -4.01
CA ALA A 258 3.26 -17.10 -5.28
C ALA A 258 3.38 -16.15 -6.49
N ALA A 259 2.98 -14.88 -6.33
CA ALA A 259 3.16 -13.82 -7.32
C ALA A 259 4.56 -13.16 -7.30
N GLY A 260 5.51 -13.68 -6.52
CA GLY A 260 6.90 -13.22 -6.45
C GLY A 260 7.19 -12.15 -5.39
N ALA A 261 6.20 -11.76 -4.57
CA ALA A 261 6.42 -10.75 -3.54
C ALA A 261 7.21 -11.25 -2.33
N GLN A 262 8.03 -10.36 -1.77
CA GLN A 262 8.69 -10.53 -0.48
C GLN A 262 7.99 -9.66 0.57
N LEU A 263 7.47 -10.29 1.63
CA LEU A 263 6.72 -9.57 2.67
C LEU A 263 7.68 -8.94 3.70
N ILE A 264 7.37 -7.69 4.06
CA ILE A 264 8.06 -6.91 5.07
C ILE A 264 7.01 -6.18 5.91
N GLN A 265 6.55 -6.83 6.95
CA GLN A 265 5.40 -6.36 7.73
C GLN A 265 5.65 -6.47 9.23
N ASP A 266 4.96 -5.64 10.01
CA ASP A 266 4.86 -5.85 11.45
C ASP A 266 4.02 -7.10 11.71
N LEU A 267 4.47 -8.00 12.58
CA LEU A 267 3.66 -9.16 12.95
C LEU A 267 2.62 -8.74 13.98
N HIS A 268 1.38 -9.22 13.85
CA HIS A 268 0.35 -8.98 14.85
C HIS A 268 0.81 -9.51 16.23
N PRO A 269 0.50 -8.83 17.36
CA PRO A 269 0.91 -9.28 18.68
C PRO A 269 0.59 -10.74 19.00
N SER A 270 -0.54 -11.25 18.50
CA SER A 270 -0.87 -12.67 18.63
C SER A 270 0.15 -13.56 17.92
N ASP A 271 0.62 -13.21 16.73
CA ASP A 271 1.47 -14.08 15.92
C ASP A 271 2.96 -14.06 16.30
N ARG A 272 3.32 -13.26 17.32
CA ARG A 272 4.70 -13.12 17.82
C ARG A 272 5.08 -14.25 18.80
N GLY A 273 6.36 -14.57 18.83
CA GLY A 273 6.95 -15.53 19.75
C GLY A 273 6.77 -17.00 19.34
N PRO A 274 7.06 -17.94 20.25
CA PRO A 274 6.95 -19.39 19.98
C PRO A 274 5.54 -19.85 19.61
N ARG A 275 5.43 -20.62 18.52
CA ARG A 275 4.18 -21.11 17.91
C ARG A 275 4.29 -22.57 17.48
N GLY A 276 4.58 -23.44 18.45
CA GLY A 276 4.74 -24.88 18.22
C GLY A 276 6.11 -25.24 17.66
N THR A 277 6.22 -26.43 17.06
CA THR A 277 7.48 -26.97 16.57
C THR A 277 7.33 -27.66 15.22
N HIS A 278 8.43 -27.74 14.46
CA HIS A 278 8.55 -28.56 13.25
C HIS A 278 9.81 -29.43 13.36
N HIS A 279 9.66 -30.74 13.32
CA HIS A 279 10.75 -31.70 13.63
C HIS A 279 11.51 -31.37 14.94
N GLY A 280 10.80 -30.78 15.91
CA GLY A 280 11.33 -30.31 17.20
C GLY A 280 12.09 -28.99 17.17
N ALA A 281 12.28 -28.33 16.02
CA ALA A 281 12.72 -26.94 15.96
C ALA A 281 11.56 -26.02 16.38
N VAL A 282 11.83 -24.99 17.17
CA VAL A 282 10.80 -24.05 17.63
C VAL A 282 10.44 -23.09 16.51
N ILE A 283 9.15 -23.03 16.17
CA ILE A 283 8.61 -22.06 15.23
C ILE A 283 8.44 -20.74 15.99
N ALA A 284 9.07 -19.65 15.55
CA ALA A 284 8.85 -18.33 16.13
C ALA A 284 9.11 -17.23 15.09
N ASN A 285 8.27 -16.19 15.07
CA ASN A 285 8.49 -14.98 14.27
C ASN A 285 8.88 -15.25 12.79
N GLY A 286 8.27 -16.26 12.16
CA GLY A 286 8.53 -16.61 10.76
C GLY A 286 9.77 -17.47 10.51
N ASN A 287 10.39 -18.01 11.55
CA ASN A 287 11.65 -18.76 11.49
C ASN A 287 11.62 -20.04 12.34
N LEU A 288 12.61 -20.90 12.13
CA LEU A 288 12.86 -22.11 12.93
C LEU A 288 14.13 -21.94 13.78
N TYR A 289 14.01 -22.26 15.06
CA TYR A 289 15.10 -22.12 16.04
C TYR A 289 15.43 -23.43 16.74
N CYS A 290 16.66 -23.53 17.24
CA CYS A 290 17.11 -24.62 18.11
C CYS A 290 16.13 -24.80 19.28
N PRO A 291 15.76 -26.04 19.69
CA PRO A 291 14.91 -26.27 20.85
C PRO A 291 15.49 -25.73 22.17
N SER A 292 16.82 -25.62 22.27
CA SER A 292 17.51 -25.03 23.42
C SER A 292 17.71 -23.51 23.31
N THR A 293 17.00 -22.82 22.40
CA THR A 293 17.08 -21.35 22.31
C THR A 293 16.48 -20.72 23.58
N PRO A 294 17.18 -19.76 24.22
CA PRO A 294 16.63 -19.06 25.37
C PRO A 294 15.26 -18.43 25.09
N ARG A 295 14.26 -18.74 25.94
CA ARG A 295 12.89 -18.25 25.78
C ARG A 295 12.78 -16.71 25.69
N PRO A 296 13.55 -15.91 26.47
CA PRO A 296 13.52 -14.46 26.33
C PRO A 296 13.92 -13.96 24.93
N LEU A 297 14.86 -14.65 24.25
CA LEU A 297 15.24 -14.29 22.89
C LEU A 297 14.11 -14.61 21.90
N LEU A 298 13.46 -15.77 22.05
CA LEU A 298 12.32 -16.13 21.18
C LEU A 298 11.11 -15.19 21.34
N GLN A 299 10.97 -14.58 22.52
CA GLN A 299 9.90 -13.63 22.84
C GLN A 299 10.25 -12.18 22.49
N LEU A 300 11.42 -11.93 21.89
CA LEU A 300 11.83 -10.59 21.50
C LEU A 300 10.80 -9.96 20.55
N GLY A 301 10.21 -8.84 20.99
CA GLY A 301 9.24 -8.05 20.23
C GLY A 301 9.89 -6.92 19.43
N PRO A 302 9.10 -6.18 18.63
CA PRO A 302 9.59 -5.01 17.92
C PRO A 302 9.97 -3.91 18.91
N LEU A 303 10.92 -3.08 18.51
CA LEU A 303 11.37 -1.93 19.30
C LEU A 303 10.23 -0.91 19.45
N ALA A 304 10.09 -0.33 20.65
CA ALA A 304 9.12 0.73 20.90
C ALA A 304 9.41 1.98 20.04
N ARG A 305 8.36 2.75 19.71
CA ARG A 305 8.45 3.93 18.84
C ARG A 305 9.36 5.04 19.40
N ASP A 306 9.41 5.16 20.72
CA ASP A 306 10.15 6.17 21.48
C ASP A 306 11.45 5.63 22.09
N ALA A 307 11.90 4.45 21.65
CA ALA A 307 13.12 3.83 22.18
C ALA A 307 14.36 4.72 22.01
N THR A 308 15.16 4.76 23.07
CA THR A 308 16.46 5.45 23.09
C THR A 308 17.50 4.72 22.24
N PRO A 309 18.59 5.40 21.83
CA PRO A 309 19.70 4.75 21.12
C PRO A 309 20.31 3.56 21.89
N GLY A 310 20.38 3.64 23.22
CA GLY A 310 20.85 2.54 24.07
C GLY A 310 19.93 1.32 24.01
N GLN A 311 18.61 1.53 24.12
CA GLN A 311 17.62 0.46 23.96
C GLN A 311 17.66 -0.15 22.55
N ALA A 312 17.83 0.67 21.51
CA ALA A 312 17.99 0.18 20.15
C ALA A 312 19.24 -0.70 19.99
N SER A 313 20.37 -0.31 20.58
CA SER A 313 21.60 -1.11 20.56
C SER A 313 21.45 -2.43 21.32
N ALA A 314 20.81 -2.42 22.49
CA ALA A 314 20.55 -3.63 23.26
C ALA A 314 19.60 -4.59 22.51
N HIS A 315 18.56 -4.05 21.88
CA HIS A 315 17.64 -4.81 21.03
C HIS A 315 18.36 -5.41 19.82
N ASP A 316 19.21 -4.64 19.15
CA ASP A 316 20.03 -5.12 18.03
C ASP A 316 20.95 -6.26 18.48
N GLN A 317 21.58 -6.16 19.66
CA GLN A 317 22.40 -7.24 20.24
C GLN A 317 21.58 -8.51 20.51
N GLN A 318 20.40 -8.38 21.11
CA GLN A 318 19.51 -9.53 21.37
C GLN A 318 19.02 -10.19 20.08
N SER A 319 18.68 -9.41 19.05
CA SER A 319 18.26 -9.96 17.75
C SER A 319 19.41 -10.66 17.02
N ALA A 320 20.64 -10.13 17.12
CA ALA A 320 21.84 -10.77 16.58
C ALA A 320 22.17 -12.09 17.31
N GLU A 321 21.97 -12.13 18.62
CA GLU A 321 22.11 -13.36 19.41
C GLU A 321 21.04 -14.39 19.04
N LEU A 322 19.78 -13.99 18.93
CA LEU A 322 18.70 -14.87 18.47
C LEU A 322 19.02 -15.50 17.10
N ALA A 323 19.60 -14.74 16.17
CA ALA A 323 19.98 -15.23 14.84
C ALA A 323 21.06 -16.35 14.88
N ARG A 324 21.88 -16.43 15.94
CA ARG A 324 22.82 -17.54 16.16
C ARG A 324 22.10 -18.87 16.33
N HIS A 325 20.96 -18.85 17.01
CA HIS A 325 20.16 -20.05 17.28
C HIS A 325 19.21 -20.45 16.14
N LYS A 326 19.07 -19.63 15.11
CA LYS A 326 18.23 -19.89 13.93
C LYS A 326 18.81 -21.00 13.05
N LEU A 327 17.99 -21.98 12.68
CA LEU A 327 18.36 -23.01 11.71
C LEU A 327 18.74 -22.37 10.37
N GLY A 328 19.82 -22.84 9.76
CA GLY A 328 20.34 -22.26 8.50
C GLY A 328 19.60 -22.83 7.29
N LYS A 329 18.97 -21.97 6.49
CA LYS A 329 18.41 -22.35 5.17
C LYS A 329 19.56 -22.66 4.21
N ILE A 330 19.51 -23.83 3.57
CA ILE A 330 20.58 -24.33 2.68
C ILE A 330 20.14 -24.54 1.22
N THR A 331 18.84 -24.52 0.97
CA THR A 331 18.30 -24.56 -0.40
C THR A 331 17.39 -23.36 -0.60
N SER A 332 17.24 -22.94 -1.85
CA SER A 332 16.09 -22.14 -2.27
C SER A 332 14.79 -22.90 -2.02
N ASP A 333 13.67 -22.18 -2.03
CA ASP A 333 12.36 -22.81 -2.08
C ASP A 333 12.20 -23.46 -3.46
N ASP A 334 11.67 -24.69 -3.50
CA ASP A 334 11.25 -25.31 -4.75
C ASP A 334 9.91 -24.74 -5.25
N ALA A 335 9.38 -25.31 -6.34
CA ALA A 335 8.14 -24.83 -6.96
C ALA A 335 6.93 -24.88 -6.01
N ASP A 336 6.93 -25.80 -5.05
CA ASP A 336 5.87 -25.96 -4.05
C ASP A 336 6.18 -25.22 -2.75
N GLY A 337 7.31 -24.52 -2.66
CA GLY A 337 7.70 -23.72 -1.50
C GLY A 337 8.42 -24.50 -0.40
N TYR A 338 8.89 -25.72 -0.68
CA TYR A 338 9.67 -26.52 0.26
C TYR A 338 11.14 -26.09 0.22
N HIS A 339 11.79 -26.08 1.38
CA HIS A 339 13.23 -25.87 1.48
C HIS A 339 13.85 -26.72 2.59
N ARG A 340 15.17 -26.89 2.54
CA ARG A 340 15.92 -27.59 3.59
C ARG A 340 16.63 -26.62 4.51
N VAL A 341 16.65 -26.96 5.79
CA VAL A 341 17.40 -26.24 6.81
C VAL A 341 18.31 -27.17 7.61
N MET A 342 19.37 -26.62 8.19
CA MET A 342 20.31 -27.35 9.05
C MET A 342 20.37 -26.79 10.47
N CYS A 343 20.72 -27.66 11.40
CA CYS A 343 21.01 -27.30 12.79
C CYS A 343 22.04 -26.16 12.88
N PRO A 344 21.83 -25.12 13.71
CA PRO A 344 22.79 -24.02 13.85
C PRO A 344 24.19 -24.46 14.31
N ALA A 345 24.30 -25.58 15.04
CA ALA A 345 25.61 -26.14 15.43
C ALA A 345 26.37 -26.72 14.22
N VAL A 346 25.66 -27.39 13.30
CA VAL A 346 26.23 -27.86 12.02
C VAL A 346 26.63 -26.67 11.13
N MET A 347 25.88 -25.57 11.21
CA MET A 347 26.20 -24.32 10.50
C MET A 347 27.34 -23.51 11.16
N GLY A 348 27.96 -24.00 12.24
CA GLY A 348 29.05 -23.29 12.93
C GLY A 348 28.61 -22.04 13.70
N LYS A 349 27.31 -21.88 13.99
CA LYS A 349 26.77 -20.70 14.67
C LYS A 349 26.82 -20.79 16.19
N ILE A 350 26.67 -22.01 16.72
CA ILE A 350 26.64 -22.31 18.16
C ILE A 350 27.47 -23.57 18.45
N ARG A 351 27.89 -23.74 19.69
CA ARG A 351 28.56 -24.95 20.21
C ARG A 351 27.51 -25.83 20.89
N CYS A 352 27.44 -27.10 20.54
CA CYS A 352 26.45 -28.02 21.11
C CYS A 352 27.05 -29.42 21.30
N PRO A 353 26.99 -30.02 22.50
CA PRO A 353 27.53 -31.37 22.75
C PRO A 353 26.90 -32.47 21.87
N LEU A 354 25.67 -32.28 21.38
CA LEU A 354 25.03 -33.21 20.44
C LEU A 354 25.67 -33.21 19.04
N ARG A 355 26.54 -32.22 18.76
CA ARG A 355 27.31 -32.08 17.51
C ARG A 355 28.79 -31.88 17.88
N PRO A 356 29.55 -32.97 18.14
CA PRO A 356 30.92 -32.89 18.65
C PRO A 356 31.84 -31.95 17.86
N ASP A 357 31.75 -31.94 16.52
CA ASP A 357 32.54 -31.05 15.67
C ASP A 357 32.35 -29.57 16.01
N SER A 358 31.13 -29.18 16.40
CA SER A 358 30.83 -27.80 16.80
C SER A 358 31.53 -27.38 18.10
N MET A 359 31.96 -28.33 18.94
CA MET A 359 32.64 -28.03 20.20
C MET A 359 34.08 -27.52 19.99
N THR A 360 34.65 -27.72 18.79
CA THR A 360 35.95 -27.19 18.38
C THR A 360 35.91 -25.70 18.00
N LEU A 361 34.71 -25.12 17.82
CA LEU A 361 34.55 -23.71 17.51
C LEU A 361 35.00 -22.82 18.68
N ASP A 362 35.33 -21.57 18.34
CA ASP A 362 35.73 -20.55 19.31
C ASP A 362 34.69 -20.34 20.43
N ARG A 363 35.17 -20.10 21.66
CA ARG A 363 34.32 -19.90 22.85
C ARG A 363 33.48 -18.62 22.80
N ASN A 364 33.69 -17.73 21.85
CA ASN A 364 32.81 -16.60 21.56
C ASN A 364 31.45 -16.99 20.96
N ARG A 365 31.30 -18.25 20.53
CA ARG A 365 30.02 -18.78 20.05
C ARG A 365 29.16 -19.23 21.24
N PRO A 366 27.84 -18.98 21.20
CA PRO A 366 26.93 -19.45 22.26
C PRO A 366 27.04 -20.97 22.42
N GLU A 367 27.15 -21.45 23.66
CA GLU A 367 27.23 -22.87 23.99
C GLU A 367 25.89 -23.36 24.56
N ILE A 368 25.38 -24.47 24.03
CA ILE A 368 24.22 -25.17 24.59
C ILE A 368 24.69 -26.02 25.77
N LEU A 369 24.45 -25.52 26.98
CA LEU A 369 24.84 -26.18 28.22
C LEU A 369 23.93 -27.38 28.55
N THR A 370 22.64 -27.26 28.26
CA THR A 370 21.63 -28.28 28.55
C THR A 370 20.92 -28.69 27.26
N PRO A 371 21.51 -29.60 26.47
CA PRO A 371 20.83 -30.14 25.29
C PRO A 371 19.60 -30.97 25.71
N PRO A 372 18.60 -31.15 24.82
CA PRO A 372 17.43 -31.97 25.12
C PRO A 372 17.85 -33.41 25.41
N GLY A 373 17.34 -34.00 26.50
CA GLY A 373 17.65 -35.39 26.88
C GLY A 373 17.17 -36.41 25.83
N HIS A 374 16.14 -36.07 25.06
CA HIS A 374 15.70 -36.81 23.88
C HIS A 374 15.80 -35.89 22.64
N PRO A 375 16.96 -35.87 21.94
CA PRO A 375 17.19 -34.97 20.83
C PRO A 375 16.19 -35.17 19.69
N PRO A 376 15.45 -34.13 19.27
CA PRO A 376 14.53 -34.25 18.14
C PRO A 376 15.26 -34.30 16.79
N ALA A 377 14.52 -34.58 15.72
CA ALA A 377 15.06 -34.71 14.37
C ALA A 377 15.89 -33.49 13.91
N CYS A 378 15.49 -32.26 14.28
CA CYS A 378 16.27 -31.05 13.95
C CYS A 378 17.67 -31.00 14.61
N CYS A 379 17.89 -31.77 15.67
CA CYS A 379 19.16 -31.89 16.38
C CYS A 379 19.99 -33.09 15.90
N THR A 380 19.36 -34.17 15.43
CA THR A 380 20.02 -35.44 15.08
C THR A 380 20.27 -35.60 13.59
N GLN A 381 19.35 -35.16 12.74
CA GLN A 381 19.49 -35.21 11.27
C GLN A 381 20.38 -34.08 10.75
N GLN A 382 21.09 -34.33 9.65
CA GLN A 382 21.94 -33.33 9.01
C GLN A 382 21.09 -32.15 8.48
N THR A 383 19.93 -32.46 7.91
CA THR A 383 18.97 -31.49 7.39
C THR A 383 17.55 -31.92 7.73
N ILE A 384 16.63 -30.97 7.86
CA ILE A 384 15.19 -31.22 7.83
C ILE A 384 14.55 -30.48 6.66
N THR A 385 13.49 -31.04 6.10
CA THR A 385 12.69 -30.38 5.06
C THR A 385 11.58 -29.57 5.72
N VAL A 386 11.43 -28.31 5.32
CA VAL A 386 10.43 -27.37 5.82
C VAL A 386 9.39 -27.17 4.71
N PRO A 387 8.14 -27.59 4.93
CA PRO A 387 7.08 -27.36 3.96
C PRO A 387 6.57 -25.90 4.07
N PRO A 388 5.95 -25.35 3.01
CA PRO A 388 5.56 -23.93 2.95
C PRO A 388 4.64 -23.49 4.09
N GLN A 389 3.77 -24.38 4.59
CA GLN A 389 2.80 -24.07 5.64
C GLN A 389 3.42 -23.71 7.00
N VAL A 390 4.65 -24.16 7.31
CA VAL A 390 5.25 -24.00 8.65
C VAL A 390 5.38 -22.53 9.05
N ASN A 391 5.78 -21.67 8.12
CA ASN A 391 5.91 -20.22 8.34
C ASN A 391 5.11 -19.41 7.32
N ALA A 392 4.09 -19.98 6.67
CA ALA A 392 3.34 -19.32 5.61
C ALA A 392 2.78 -17.97 6.04
N LYS A 393 2.29 -17.82 7.28
CA LYS A 393 1.74 -16.54 7.76
C LYS A 393 2.85 -15.52 8.07
N THR A 394 3.92 -15.96 8.72
CA THR A 394 4.85 -15.07 9.43
C THR A 394 6.24 -14.96 8.79
N ALA A 395 6.56 -15.73 7.75
CA ALA A 395 7.83 -15.61 7.03
C ALA A 395 7.98 -14.23 6.40
N GLN A 396 9.16 -13.64 6.57
CA GLN A 396 9.52 -12.29 6.15
C GLN A 396 10.78 -12.33 5.28
N LYS A 397 11.04 -11.26 4.52
CA LYS A 397 12.32 -11.08 3.82
C LYS A 397 13.51 -11.05 4.80
N HIS A 398 13.35 -10.32 5.90
CA HIS A 398 14.34 -10.16 6.96
C HIS A 398 13.83 -10.76 8.26
N ASP A 399 14.73 -11.26 9.10
CA ASP A 399 14.34 -11.85 10.37
C ASP A 399 13.58 -10.86 11.24
N TYR A 400 12.42 -11.26 11.76
CA TYR A 400 11.63 -10.41 12.63
C TYR A 400 12.01 -10.67 14.10
N PRO A 401 12.28 -9.64 14.93
CA PRO A 401 12.30 -8.20 14.66
C PRO A 401 13.73 -7.63 14.54
N SER A 402 14.54 -8.10 13.59
CA SER A 402 15.94 -7.66 13.41
C SER A 402 16.08 -6.18 13.03
N LYS A 403 17.32 -5.68 13.13
CA LYS A 403 17.71 -4.35 12.66
C LYS A 403 17.44 -4.14 11.17
N GLU A 404 17.72 -5.17 10.36
CA GLU A 404 17.51 -5.18 8.91
C GLU A 404 16.01 -5.09 8.59
N HIS A 405 15.18 -5.88 9.27
CA HIS A 405 13.73 -5.79 9.18
C HIS A 405 13.26 -4.38 9.55
N ARG A 406 13.67 -3.84 10.70
CA ARG A 406 13.27 -2.51 11.18
C ARG A 406 13.64 -1.40 10.19
N ARG A 407 14.84 -1.44 9.62
CA ARG A 407 15.30 -0.48 8.60
C ARG A 407 14.46 -0.58 7.33
N SER A 408 14.19 -1.80 6.88
CA SER A 408 13.40 -2.04 5.68
C SER A 408 11.94 -1.62 5.85
N TYR A 409 11.34 -1.99 6.99
CA TYR A 409 9.95 -1.70 7.35
C TYR A 409 9.68 -0.20 7.50
N ALA A 410 10.67 0.61 7.88
CA ALA A 410 10.52 2.07 7.97
C ALA A 410 10.04 2.74 6.66
N ARG A 411 10.25 2.09 5.51
CA ARG A 411 9.72 2.52 4.20
C ARG A 411 8.19 2.53 4.15
N ARG A 412 7.49 1.72 4.97
CA ARG A 412 6.01 1.65 5.03
C ARG A 412 5.35 3.01 5.23
N THR A 413 6.06 3.97 5.85
CA THR A 413 5.60 5.35 6.06
C THR A 413 5.14 6.08 4.79
N GLY A 414 5.49 5.59 3.59
CA GLY A 414 4.90 6.10 2.34
C GLY A 414 3.40 5.86 2.22
N ALA A 415 2.88 4.70 2.67
CA ALA A 415 1.44 4.43 2.62
C ALA A 415 0.63 5.32 3.56
N GLU A 416 1.15 5.61 4.76
CA GLU A 416 0.56 6.59 5.68
C GLU A 416 0.48 7.98 5.06
N ARG A 417 1.53 8.38 4.33
CA ARG A 417 1.56 9.66 3.61
C ARG A 417 0.60 9.67 2.43
N THR A 418 0.35 8.54 1.78
CA THR A 418 -0.69 8.42 0.75
C THR A 418 -2.06 8.77 1.28
N PHE A 419 -2.51 8.16 2.37
CA PHE A 419 -3.82 8.49 2.92
C PHE A 419 -3.85 9.83 3.64
N SER A 420 -2.76 10.26 4.28
CA SER A 420 -2.68 11.62 4.86
C SER A 420 -2.88 12.70 3.79
N THR A 421 -2.30 12.52 2.60
CA THR A 421 -2.47 13.48 1.50
C THR A 421 -3.79 13.31 0.76
N ALA A 422 -4.37 12.11 0.71
CA ALA A 422 -5.73 11.91 0.17
C ALA A 422 -6.81 12.51 1.09
N LYS A 423 -6.59 12.51 2.40
CA LYS A 423 -7.48 13.06 3.43
C LYS A 423 -7.18 14.51 3.81
N ASP A 424 -6.24 15.16 3.12
CA ASP A 424 -5.86 16.55 3.41
C ASP A 424 -7.02 17.51 3.03
N PRO A 425 -7.62 18.21 4.02
CA PRO A 425 -8.71 19.18 3.80
C PRO A 425 -8.34 20.30 2.83
N ALA A 426 -7.06 20.66 2.75
CA ALA A 426 -6.58 21.73 1.89
C ALA A 426 -6.40 21.30 0.44
N SER A 427 -6.39 19.99 0.14
CA SER A 427 -6.03 19.53 -1.20
C SER A 427 -6.91 18.45 -1.83
N ASN A 428 -7.15 17.32 -1.17
CA ASN A 428 -7.81 16.15 -1.78
C ASN A 428 -9.08 15.71 -1.04
N ASN A 429 -9.11 15.93 0.26
CA ASN A 429 -10.17 15.62 1.21
C ASN A 429 -11.25 14.59 0.80
N ILE A 430 -11.02 13.31 1.11
CA ILE A 430 -12.02 12.23 0.95
C ILE A 430 -12.98 12.06 2.13
N THR A 431 -13.13 13.05 3.02
CA THR A 431 -14.12 12.97 4.11
C THR A 431 -15.55 12.86 3.59
N ARG A 432 -16.47 12.37 4.43
CA ARG A 432 -17.89 12.26 4.09
C ARG A 432 -18.45 13.54 3.45
N GLY A 433 -19.14 13.38 2.32
CA GLY A 433 -19.71 14.48 1.54
C GLY A 433 -18.80 15.02 0.43
N TRP A 434 -17.53 14.58 0.38
CA TRP A 434 -16.63 14.80 -0.76
C TRP A 434 -17.25 14.30 -2.07
N CYS A 435 -17.70 13.05 -2.09
CA CYS A 435 -18.56 12.51 -3.13
C CYS A 435 -19.97 12.31 -2.57
N ARG A 436 -20.98 12.73 -3.33
CA ARG A 436 -22.41 12.57 -2.97
C ARG A 436 -23.11 11.48 -3.76
N LEU A 437 -22.39 10.86 -4.69
CA LEU A 437 -22.84 9.66 -5.36
C LEU A 437 -22.64 8.47 -4.41
N MET A 438 -23.53 7.50 -4.52
CA MET A 438 -23.56 6.32 -3.67
C MET A 438 -23.26 5.07 -4.50
N GLY A 439 -22.90 3.98 -3.83
CA GLY A 439 -22.51 2.73 -4.46
C GLY A 439 -21.01 2.63 -4.72
N LEU A 440 -20.54 1.39 -4.84
CA LEU A 440 -19.13 1.06 -4.94
C LEU A 440 -18.51 1.63 -6.23
N THR A 441 -19.22 1.52 -7.36
CA THR A 441 -18.70 1.90 -8.68
C THR A 441 -18.38 3.40 -8.81
N PRO A 442 -19.32 4.33 -8.52
CA PRO A 442 -19.02 5.77 -8.57
C PRO A 442 -17.89 6.18 -7.63
N LEU A 443 -17.87 5.65 -6.40
CA LEU A 443 -16.86 5.98 -5.39
C LEU A 443 -15.47 5.50 -5.82
N THR A 444 -15.37 4.28 -6.36
CA THR A 444 -14.11 3.72 -6.86
C THR A 444 -13.55 4.56 -8.01
N LEU A 445 -14.39 4.93 -8.99
CA LEU A 445 -13.95 5.74 -10.13
C LEU A 445 -13.47 7.13 -9.71
N TRP A 446 -14.21 7.80 -8.81
CA TRP A 446 -13.80 9.10 -8.27
C TRP A 446 -12.50 9.02 -7.47
N LEU A 447 -12.32 7.95 -6.69
CA LEU A 447 -11.10 7.74 -5.91
C LEU A 447 -9.89 7.47 -6.83
N ALA A 448 -10.06 6.72 -7.92
CA ALA A 448 -9.01 6.54 -8.92
C ALA A 448 -8.60 7.88 -9.55
N CYS A 449 -9.56 8.72 -9.95
CA CYS A 449 -9.28 10.07 -10.45
C CYS A 449 -8.56 10.95 -9.42
N LEU A 450 -8.93 10.86 -8.14
CA LEU A 450 -8.26 11.59 -7.06
C LEU A 450 -6.79 11.16 -6.94
N LEU A 451 -6.53 9.86 -6.96
CA LEU A 451 -5.19 9.31 -6.85
C LEU A 451 -4.31 9.65 -8.07
N VAL A 452 -4.90 9.80 -9.27
CA VAL A 452 -4.20 10.37 -10.44
C VAL A 452 -3.75 11.81 -10.17
N ILE A 453 -4.65 12.67 -9.69
CA ILE A 453 -4.32 14.06 -9.35
C ILE A 453 -3.29 14.12 -8.23
N ARG A 454 -3.41 13.26 -7.22
CA ARG A 454 -2.41 13.10 -6.16
C ARG A 454 -1.04 12.77 -6.76
N ASN A 455 -0.96 11.80 -7.68
CA ASN A 455 0.29 11.45 -8.34
C ASN A 455 0.91 12.65 -9.06
N GLN A 456 0.12 13.44 -9.79
CA GLN A 456 0.62 14.65 -10.46
C GLN A 456 1.16 15.67 -9.46
N ARG A 457 0.48 15.88 -8.32
CA ARG A 457 0.97 16.78 -7.25
C ARG A 457 2.28 16.28 -6.64
N ILE A 458 2.41 14.96 -6.43
CA ILE A 458 3.66 14.35 -5.95
C ILE A 458 4.79 14.53 -6.95
N LEU A 459 4.54 14.36 -8.25
CA LEU A 459 5.53 14.59 -9.31
C LEU A 459 6.03 16.04 -9.34
N ILE A 460 5.12 17.02 -9.27
CA ILE A 460 5.55 18.43 -9.29
C ILE A 460 6.34 18.78 -8.03
N ALA A 461 5.91 18.29 -6.86
CA ALA A 461 6.65 18.47 -5.61
C ALA A 461 8.02 17.77 -5.63
N TRP A 462 8.09 16.61 -6.30
CA TRP A 462 9.32 15.86 -6.52
C TRP A 462 10.29 16.64 -7.39
N ASP A 463 9.86 17.09 -8.58
CA ASP A 463 10.69 17.84 -9.52
C ASP A 463 11.17 19.16 -8.92
N THR A 464 10.30 19.85 -8.17
CA THR A 464 10.69 21.06 -7.43
C THR A 464 11.79 20.77 -6.42
N ARG A 465 11.73 19.63 -5.71
CA ARG A 465 12.77 19.21 -4.77
C ARG A 465 14.06 18.84 -5.49
N GLN A 466 13.99 18.10 -6.59
CA GLN A 466 15.17 17.75 -7.38
C GLN A 466 15.88 18.99 -7.93
N HIS A 467 15.14 19.98 -8.42
CA HIS A 467 15.72 21.26 -8.86
C HIS A 467 16.36 22.05 -7.71
N ASP A 468 15.73 22.09 -6.52
CA ASP A 468 16.34 22.74 -5.35
C ASP A 468 17.62 22.01 -4.92
N ASP A 469 17.61 20.68 -4.85
CA ASP A 469 18.76 19.89 -4.47
C ASP A 469 19.91 20.04 -5.50
N ALA A 470 19.62 20.06 -6.80
CA ALA A 470 20.61 20.31 -7.85
C ALA A 470 21.23 21.72 -7.73
N ARG A 471 20.40 22.75 -7.50
CA ARG A 471 20.87 24.13 -7.28
C ARG A 471 21.75 24.23 -6.02
N ARG A 472 21.39 23.53 -4.94
CA ARG A 472 22.17 23.48 -3.70
C ARG A 472 23.50 22.77 -3.91
N ALA A 473 23.50 21.64 -4.59
CA ALA A 473 24.72 20.90 -4.93
C ALA A 473 25.67 21.75 -5.78
N ALA A 474 25.16 22.48 -6.77
CA ALA A 474 25.95 23.42 -7.57
C ALA A 474 26.57 24.57 -6.73
N ALA A 475 25.93 24.93 -5.62
CA ALA A 475 26.45 25.90 -4.65
C ALA A 475 27.32 25.26 -3.54
N GLY A 476 27.65 23.96 -3.62
CA GLY A 476 28.41 23.24 -2.60
C GLY A 476 27.65 23.01 -1.29
N LEU A 477 26.33 23.18 -1.28
CA LEU A 477 25.48 23.04 -0.09
C LEU A 477 24.85 21.64 -0.03
N PRO A 478 24.72 21.03 1.17
CA PRO A 478 24.07 19.74 1.31
C PRO A 478 22.56 19.83 1.01
N PRO A 479 21.90 18.72 0.64
CA PRO A 479 20.45 18.66 0.46
C PRO A 479 19.69 19.18 1.68
N ARG A 480 18.50 19.75 1.44
CA ARG A 480 17.71 20.33 2.53
C ARG A 480 17.11 19.22 3.39
N THR A 481 17.66 19.02 4.59
CA THR A 481 17.04 18.13 5.59
C THR A 481 15.93 18.87 6.34
N ARG A 482 14.87 18.14 6.70
CA ARG A 482 13.82 18.69 7.57
C ARG A 482 14.49 19.05 8.91
N ARG A 483 14.53 20.34 9.25
CA ARG A 483 15.03 20.80 10.57
C ARG A 483 14.33 20.01 11.67
N ARG A 484 15.10 19.39 12.57
CA ARG A 484 14.56 18.87 13.83
C ARG A 484 13.80 20.03 14.50
N ARG A 485 12.51 19.85 14.79
CA ARG A 485 11.72 20.84 15.57
C ARG A 485 12.27 21.04 16.99
N ARG A 486 13.11 20.12 17.47
CA ARG A 486 13.77 20.23 18.76
C ARG A 486 15.03 21.10 18.63
N LYS A 487 14.96 22.33 19.12
CA LYS A 487 16.15 23.09 19.53
C LYS A 487 16.58 22.54 20.89
N THR A 488 17.84 22.14 21.03
CA THR A 488 18.40 21.82 22.35
C THR A 488 18.67 23.11 23.13
N LEU A 489 18.79 23.02 24.47
CA LEU A 489 19.20 24.17 25.28
C LEU A 489 20.58 24.70 24.84
N THR A 490 21.46 23.79 24.40
CA THR A 490 22.76 24.11 23.81
C THR A 490 22.62 24.94 22.52
N ASP A 491 21.72 24.55 21.62
CA ASP A 491 21.45 25.31 20.37
C ASP A 491 20.92 26.73 20.65
N LEU A 492 20.21 26.92 21.76
CA LEU A 492 19.72 28.23 22.19
C LEU A 492 20.83 29.08 22.83
N ALA A 493 21.73 28.45 23.58
CA ALA A 493 22.88 29.13 24.19
C ALA A 493 23.91 29.60 23.15
N THR A 494 24.08 28.88 22.05
CA THR A 494 25.04 29.23 20.97
C THR A 494 24.46 30.16 19.90
N ALA A 495 23.15 30.39 19.88
CA ALA A 495 22.50 31.27 18.89
C ALA A 495 22.60 32.78 19.20
N GLY A 496 23.26 33.14 20.30
CA GLY A 496 23.42 34.51 20.78
C GLY A 496 24.80 35.10 20.52
N THR A 497 25.23 35.22 19.26
CA THR A 497 26.17 36.28 18.88
C THR A 497 25.98 36.60 17.40
N PRO A 498 25.24 37.66 17.04
CA PRO A 498 25.25 38.16 15.67
C PRO A 498 26.60 38.85 15.39
N PRO A 499 27.12 38.80 14.14
CA PRO A 499 28.10 39.79 13.68
C PRO A 499 27.48 41.18 13.54
#